data_AF-A0A7Y3DCV3-F1
#
_entry.id   AF-A0A7Y3DCV3-F1
#
_cell.length_a   1.000
_cell.length_b   1.000
_cell.length_c   1.000
_cell.angle_alpha   90.00
_cell.angle_beta   90.00
_cell.angle_gamma   90.00
#
_symmetry.space_group_name_H-M   'P 1'
#
loop_
_entity.id
_entity.type
_entity.pdbx_description
1 polymer ?
#
loop_
_entity_poly.entity_id
_entity_poly.type
_entity_poly.pdbx_seq_one_letter_code
_entity_poly.pdbx_strand_id
1 'polypeptide(L)'
;MGNVMRVFGSRISYYTGKLETYLRFRSIDYELLPTVGNERELLAGAGVVQMPVVQLDDGRWLTDSTPILAWLDARQDAPSIYPEDPALRFLALLLEDYADEWLWRPAMHHRWSHRQDHQYASGLLADELLGHMRWVPRFVKRFLIGRRQLGGFVRGDGVNDATRAHVEQGYSTALDRLEEIFTLRPFVLGRAPTIADFGLMGPMLRHFGQDPTPAEIMRSRAPAVYEWVARMWNLRPTGEPPALLAEVDAPLAALLVEVCETHLVQLRENAVAYERGLARHDQEVQGCRYTKVPTSRYRVWCLEQLRGEWRALDDGARRELRALLPEPHAAVLWDETAPAASGYDPERRAPFNRGINVFGTGVPR
;
A
#
# COMPACT_ATOMS: atom_id res chain seq x y z
N MET A 1 12.85 25.95 -18.22
CA MET A 1 12.15 24.67 -18.49
C MET A 1 11.85 24.09 -17.13
N GLY A 2 10.59 23.89 -16.78
CA GLY A 2 10.22 23.35 -15.46
C GLY A 2 10.83 21.96 -15.29
N ASN A 3 11.31 21.66 -14.08
CA ASN A 3 11.96 20.40 -13.77
C ASN A 3 10.89 19.30 -13.67
N VAL A 4 10.74 18.49 -14.73
CA VAL A 4 9.75 17.40 -14.79
C VAL A 4 10.37 16.11 -14.25
N MET A 5 9.73 15.54 -13.23
CA MET A 5 10.13 14.27 -12.64
C MET A 5 9.78 13.09 -13.55
N ARG A 6 10.63 12.08 -13.67
CA ARG A 6 10.29 10.84 -14.39
C ARG A 6 9.77 9.78 -13.43
N VAL A 7 8.56 9.29 -13.65
CA VAL A 7 7.92 8.23 -12.86
C VAL A 7 7.81 6.98 -13.71
N PHE A 8 8.54 5.93 -13.37
CA PHE A 8 8.50 4.65 -14.05
C PHE A 8 7.49 3.72 -13.37
N GLY A 9 6.38 3.44 -14.05
CA GLY A 9 5.23 2.75 -13.45
C GLY A 9 4.27 2.18 -14.48
N SER A 10 3.05 1.86 -14.02
CA SER A 10 1.93 1.46 -14.87
C SER A 10 0.66 2.13 -14.39
N ARG A 11 -0.22 2.47 -15.34
CA ARG A 11 -1.53 3.10 -15.07
C ARG A 11 -2.49 2.19 -14.32
N ILE A 12 -2.15 0.92 -14.14
CA ILE A 12 -2.94 -0.01 -13.31
C ILE A 12 -2.16 -0.52 -12.09
N SER A 13 -1.00 0.06 -11.80
CA SER A 13 -0.20 -0.31 -10.63
C SER A 13 -0.74 0.33 -9.35
N TYR A 14 -0.86 -0.51 -8.32
CA TYR A 14 -1.26 -0.16 -6.95
C TYR A 14 -0.50 1.05 -6.43
N TYR A 15 0.82 0.91 -6.27
CA TYR A 15 1.69 1.94 -5.67
C TYR A 15 1.96 3.12 -6.62
N THR A 16 1.89 2.91 -7.95
CA THR A 16 1.99 4.03 -8.90
C THR A 16 0.79 4.98 -8.75
N GLY A 17 -0.43 4.45 -8.62
CA GLY A 17 -1.63 5.26 -8.41
C GLY A 17 -1.58 6.11 -7.12
N LYS A 18 -1.07 5.53 -6.04
CA LYS A 18 -0.80 6.25 -4.78
C LYS A 18 0.16 7.42 -4.99
N LEU A 19 1.31 7.17 -5.61
CA LEU A 19 2.29 8.22 -5.91
C LEU A 19 1.71 9.31 -6.82
N GLU A 20 1.06 8.93 -7.93
CA GLU A 20 0.44 9.88 -8.85
C GLU A 20 -0.62 10.74 -8.15
N THR A 21 -1.38 10.17 -7.21
CA THR A 21 -2.37 10.94 -6.43
C THR A 21 -1.69 12.04 -5.61
N TYR A 22 -0.57 11.73 -4.96
CA TYR A 22 0.20 12.73 -4.21
C TYR A 22 0.82 13.80 -5.11
N LEU A 23 1.46 13.39 -6.23
CA LEU A 23 2.07 14.33 -7.17
C LEU A 23 1.03 15.30 -7.73
N ARG A 24 -0.16 14.80 -8.08
CA ARG A 24 -1.28 15.63 -8.54
C ARG A 24 -1.81 16.56 -7.44
N PHE A 25 -1.93 16.06 -6.21
CA PHE A 25 -2.32 16.88 -5.06
C PHE A 25 -1.35 18.04 -4.87
N ARG A 26 -0.03 17.80 -4.90
CA ARG A 26 0.99 18.86 -4.78
C ARG A 26 1.26 19.64 -6.07
N SER A 27 0.56 19.34 -7.16
CA SER A 27 0.82 19.93 -8.48
C SER A 27 2.29 19.82 -8.91
N ILE A 28 2.92 18.69 -8.59
CA ILE A 28 4.29 18.37 -9.01
C ILE A 28 4.22 17.76 -10.42
N ASP A 29 4.91 18.38 -11.37
CA ASP A 29 4.95 17.91 -12.75
C ASP A 29 5.77 16.62 -12.87
N TYR A 30 5.19 15.63 -13.55
CA TYR A 30 5.85 14.36 -13.84
C TYR A 30 5.50 13.80 -15.22
N GLU A 31 6.41 13.00 -15.75
CA GLU A 31 6.22 12.16 -16.93
C GLU A 31 6.11 10.70 -16.49
N LEU A 32 5.00 10.05 -16.81
CA LEU A 32 4.83 8.62 -16.58
C LEU A 32 5.46 7.81 -17.72
N LEU A 33 6.48 7.02 -17.39
CA LEU A 33 7.20 6.14 -18.30
C LEU A 33 6.93 4.67 -17.95
N PRO A 34 6.95 3.75 -18.94
CA PRO A 34 6.86 2.32 -18.66
C PRO A 34 8.17 1.81 -18.04
N THR A 35 8.10 0.81 -17.17
CA THR A 35 9.33 0.12 -16.74
C THR A 35 9.93 -0.75 -17.84
N VAL A 36 9.08 -1.30 -18.72
CA VAL A 36 9.53 -2.11 -19.84
C VAL A 36 10.21 -1.26 -20.89
N GLY A 37 11.38 -1.72 -21.34
CA GLY A 37 12.28 -0.97 -22.21
C GLY A 37 13.29 -0.10 -21.44
N ASN A 38 13.04 0.14 -20.14
CA ASN A 38 13.91 0.93 -19.27
C ASN A 38 14.59 0.08 -18.19
N GLU A 39 14.49 -1.26 -18.25
CA GLU A 39 14.95 -2.15 -17.17
C GLU A 39 16.45 -1.96 -16.84
N ARG A 40 17.29 -1.75 -17.86
CA ARG A 40 18.72 -1.50 -17.66
C ARG A 40 18.99 -0.19 -16.93
N GLU A 41 18.24 0.87 -17.26
CA GLU A 41 18.35 2.18 -16.61
C GLU A 41 17.88 2.09 -15.15
N LEU A 42 16.75 1.43 -14.92
CA LEU A 42 16.18 1.21 -13.58
C LEU A 42 17.10 0.38 -12.68
N LEU A 43 17.65 -0.72 -13.19
CA LEU A 43 18.61 -1.55 -12.45
C LEU A 43 19.90 -0.78 -12.16
N ALA A 44 20.39 0.03 -13.09
CA ALA A 44 21.61 0.82 -12.88
C ALA A 44 21.40 1.95 -11.85
N GLY A 45 20.27 2.64 -11.92
CA GLY A 45 19.97 3.81 -11.08
C GLY A 45 19.42 3.47 -9.70
N ALA A 46 18.43 2.57 -9.64
CA ALA A 46 17.65 2.27 -8.45
C ALA A 46 17.90 0.86 -7.88
N GLY A 47 18.57 -0.01 -8.65
CA GLY A 47 18.84 -1.39 -8.27
C GLY A 47 17.63 -2.32 -8.40
N VAL A 48 16.48 -1.83 -8.86
CA VAL A 48 15.22 -2.58 -8.93
C VAL A 48 14.39 -2.18 -10.14
N VAL A 49 13.51 -3.08 -10.58
CA VAL A 49 12.48 -2.81 -11.61
C VAL A 49 11.08 -2.73 -10.97
N GLN A 50 10.99 -2.76 -9.64
CA GLN A 50 9.73 -2.70 -8.91
C GLN A 50 9.11 -1.30 -9.00
N MET A 51 7.88 -1.23 -9.49
CA MET A 51 7.13 0.02 -9.66
C MET A 51 6.58 0.54 -8.32
N PRO A 52 6.48 1.87 -8.13
CA PRO A 52 7.07 2.92 -8.96
C PRO A 52 8.57 3.09 -8.67
N VAL A 53 9.33 3.48 -9.68
CA VAL A 53 10.67 4.06 -9.53
C VAL A 53 10.62 5.49 -10.02
N VAL A 54 11.24 6.41 -9.29
CA VAL A 54 11.26 7.83 -9.64
C VAL A 54 12.69 8.27 -9.93
N GLN A 55 12.84 9.13 -10.93
CA GLN A 55 14.08 9.85 -11.16
C GLN A 55 13.81 11.35 -11.13
N LEU A 56 14.57 12.05 -10.27
CA LEU A 56 14.57 13.49 -10.21
C LEU A 56 15.29 14.08 -11.43
N ASP A 57 15.03 15.35 -11.68
CA ASP A 57 15.74 16.21 -12.62
C ASP A 57 17.26 16.25 -12.40
N ASP A 58 17.69 16.20 -11.14
CA ASP A 58 19.11 16.16 -10.75
C ASP A 58 19.77 14.77 -10.91
N GLY A 59 19.02 13.79 -11.42
CA GLY A 59 19.49 12.45 -11.71
C GLY A 59 19.46 11.48 -10.54
N ARG A 60 19.06 11.91 -9.33
CA ARG A 60 18.85 10.99 -8.21
C ARG A 60 17.66 10.08 -8.44
N TRP A 61 17.76 8.87 -7.89
CA TRP A 61 16.75 7.81 -8.00
C TRP A 61 16.07 7.60 -6.67
N LEU A 62 14.75 7.46 -6.70
CA LEU A 62 13.94 7.18 -5.53
C LEU A 62 13.12 5.90 -5.77
N THR A 63 12.99 5.10 -4.71
CA THR A 63 12.17 3.88 -4.69
C THR A 63 11.24 3.89 -3.49
N ASP A 64 10.20 3.06 -3.57
CA ASP A 64 9.19 2.86 -2.52
C ASP A 64 8.31 4.10 -2.29
N SER A 65 7.00 3.96 -2.56
CA SER A 65 6.07 5.08 -2.54
C SER A 65 5.97 5.75 -1.17
N THR A 66 6.10 5.01 -0.08
CA THR A 66 5.94 5.56 1.28
C THR A 66 7.05 6.54 1.66
N PRO A 67 8.35 6.17 1.61
CA PRO A 67 9.44 7.12 1.83
C PRO A 67 9.56 8.16 0.71
N ILE A 68 9.13 7.88 -0.52
CA ILE A 68 9.01 8.92 -1.57
C ILE A 68 8.06 10.02 -1.13
N LEU A 69 6.85 9.67 -0.70
CA LEU A 69 5.84 10.63 -0.23
C LEU A 69 6.38 11.44 0.96
N ALA A 70 6.98 10.77 1.95
CA ALA A 70 7.55 11.44 3.11
C ALA A 70 8.65 12.46 2.71
N TRP A 71 9.53 12.06 1.79
CA TRP A 71 10.62 12.92 1.32
C TRP A 71 10.14 14.13 0.53
N LEU A 72 9.15 13.94 -0.35
CA LEU A 72 8.53 15.02 -1.12
C LEU A 72 7.76 15.97 -0.21
N ASP A 73 7.01 15.45 0.76
CA ASP A 73 6.16 16.24 1.65
C ASP A 73 6.94 17.14 2.58
N ALA A 74 8.05 16.64 3.12
CA ALA A 74 8.95 17.42 3.98
C ALA A 74 9.61 18.63 3.27
N ARG A 75 9.42 18.78 1.95
CA ARG A 75 9.98 19.87 1.13
C ARG A 75 8.91 20.81 0.59
N GLN A 76 7.66 20.63 1.00
CA GLN A 76 6.57 21.51 0.60
C GLN A 76 6.43 22.64 1.63
N ASP A 77 6.17 23.86 1.15
CA ASP A 77 5.82 24.99 2.03
C ASP A 77 4.36 24.94 2.50
N ALA A 78 3.53 24.10 1.86
CA ALA A 78 2.13 23.89 2.19
C ALA A 78 1.96 22.93 3.37
N PRO A 79 0.81 22.98 4.10
CA PRO A 79 0.55 22.08 5.22
C PRO A 79 0.76 20.61 4.87
N SER A 80 1.44 19.89 5.77
CA SER A 80 1.86 18.50 5.59
C SER A 80 0.67 17.53 5.54
N ILE A 81 0.82 16.42 4.83
CA ILE A 81 -0.14 15.30 4.87
C ILE A 81 0.04 14.42 6.12
N TYR A 82 1.04 14.71 6.96
CA TYR A 82 1.27 14.01 8.21
C TYR A 82 0.74 14.86 9.37
N PRO A 83 -0.14 14.31 10.23
CA PRO A 83 -0.63 15.01 11.42
C PRO A 83 0.52 15.52 12.31
N GLU A 84 0.32 16.69 12.92
CA GLU A 84 1.22 17.23 13.95
C GLU A 84 1.01 16.53 15.30
N ASP A 85 -0.24 16.16 15.61
CA ASP A 85 -0.57 15.36 16.77
C ASP A 85 0.10 13.96 16.66
N PRO A 86 0.96 13.56 17.63
CA PRO A 86 1.71 12.32 17.53
C PRO A 86 0.84 11.06 17.49
N ALA A 87 -0.30 11.04 18.21
CA ALA A 87 -1.18 9.88 18.24
C ALA A 87 -1.90 9.70 16.90
N LEU A 88 -2.49 10.77 16.35
CA LEU A 88 -3.08 10.76 15.01
C LEU A 88 -2.07 10.47 13.92
N ARG A 89 -0.83 10.97 14.04
CA ARG A 89 0.25 10.66 13.09
C ARG A 89 0.53 9.17 13.07
N PHE A 90 0.64 8.54 14.24
CA PHE A 90 0.84 7.11 14.36
C PHE A 90 -0.32 6.33 13.71
N LEU A 91 -1.58 6.71 14.00
CA LEU A 91 -2.75 6.07 13.39
C LEU A 91 -2.77 6.24 11.87
N ALA A 92 -2.37 7.41 11.36
CA ALA A 92 -2.31 7.66 9.93
C ALA A 92 -1.30 6.74 9.22
N LEU A 93 -0.13 6.54 9.82
CA LEU A 93 0.91 5.63 9.33
C LEU A 93 0.47 4.16 9.42
N LEU A 94 -0.19 3.77 10.52
CA LEU A 94 -0.73 2.42 10.67
C LEU A 94 -1.78 2.09 9.60
N LEU A 95 -2.68 3.04 9.31
CA LEU A 95 -3.71 2.88 8.28
C LEU A 95 -3.13 2.86 6.87
N GLU A 96 -2.06 3.62 6.62
CA GLU A 96 -1.34 3.57 5.36
C GLU A 96 -0.63 2.24 5.14
N ASP A 97 0.05 1.69 6.16
CA ASP A 97 0.69 0.38 6.08
C ASP A 97 -0.33 -0.76 5.92
N TYR A 98 -1.47 -0.68 6.61
CA TYR A 98 -2.62 -1.57 6.39
C TYR A 98 -3.09 -1.55 4.93
N ALA A 99 -3.23 -0.35 4.36
CA ALA A 99 -3.66 -0.19 2.99
C ALA A 99 -2.64 -0.75 2.00
N ASP A 100 -1.34 -0.57 2.24
CA ASP A 100 -0.29 -1.00 1.33
C ASP A 100 -0.03 -2.51 1.39
N GLU A 101 -0.15 -3.13 2.58
CA GLU A 101 0.33 -4.50 2.80
C GLU A 101 -0.78 -5.55 3.02
N TRP A 102 -1.89 -5.18 3.68
CA TRP A 102 -3.00 -6.12 3.94
C TRP A 102 -3.99 -6.14 2.78
N LEU A 103 -4.45 -4.97 2.33
CA LEU A 103 -5.43 -4.85 1.23
C LEU A 103 -4.86 -5.28 -0.14
N TRP A 104 -3.54 -5.44 -0.24
CA TRP A 104 -2.88 -6.02 -1.41
C TRP A 104 -3.47 -7.39 -1.81
N ARG A 105 -3.67 -8.29 -0.83
CA ARG A 105 -4.13 -9.66 -1.13
C ARG A 105 -5.55 -9.67 -1.70
N PRO A 106 -6.55 -9.00 -1.09
CA PRO A 106 -7.87 -8.85 -1.70
C PRO A 106 -7.84 -8.14 -3.06
N ALA A 107 -6.99 -7.12 -3.26
CA ALA A 107 -6.87 -6.42 -4.53
C ALA A 107 -6.33 -7.30 -5.66
N MET A 108 -5.31 -8.13 -5.38
CA MET A 108 -4.80 -9.11 -6.35
C MET A 108 -5.80 -10.22 -6.61
N HIS A 109 -6.52 -10.66 -5.58
CA HIS A 109 -7.55 -11.67 -5.71
C HIS A 109 -8.64 -11.22 -6.69
N HIS A 110 -9.23 -10.05 -6.47
CA HIS A 110 -10.29 -9.51 -7.32
C HIS A 110 -9.82 -9.35 -8.77
N ARG A 111 -8.61 -8.80 -8.97
CA ARG A 111 -8.06 -8.60 -10.32
C ARG A 111 -7.86 -9.89 -11.11
N TRP A 112 -7.29 -10.92 -10.48
CA TRP A 112 -6.75 -12.06 -11.22
C TRP A 112 -7.64 -13.30 -11.18
N SER A 113 -8.52 -13.42 -10.18
CA SER A 113 -9.39 -14.58 -9.99
C SER A 113 -10.71 -14.46 -10.76
N HIS A 114 -11.22 -13.25 -10.94
CA HIS A 114 -12.46 -13.01 -11.67
C HIS A 114 -12.15 -12.87 -13.16
N ARG A 115 -12.98 -13.52 -14.00
CA ARG A 115 -12.71 -13.64 -15.43
C ARG A 115 -12.66 -12.28 -16.15
N GLN A 116 -13.59 -11.37 -15.82
CA GLN A 116 -13.69 -10.07 -16.49
C GLN A 116 -12.48 -9.18 -16.14
N ASP A 117 -12.14 -9.12 -14.86
CA ASP A 117 -11.00 -8.35 -14.33
C ASP A 117 -9.68 -8.87 -14.86
N HIS A 118 -9.52 -10.19 -14.88
CA HIS A 118 -8.34 -10.84 -15.44
C HIS A 118 -8.19 -10.47 -16.92
N GLN A 119 -9.28 -10.50 -17.69
CA GLN A 119 -9.25 -10.17 -19.11
C GLN A 119 -8.92 -8.69 -19.34
N TYR A 120 -9.45 -7.79 -18.52
CA TYR A 120 -9.16 -6.36 -18.53
C TYR A 120 -7.67 -6.09 -18.22
N ALA A 121 -7.19 -6.54 -17.06
CA ALA A 121 -5.83 -6.29 -16.59
C ALA A 121 -4.77 -6.97 -17.46
N SER A 122 -4.98 -8.23 -17.88
CA SER A 122 -4.07 -8.91 -18.79
C SER A 122 -3.98 -8.23 -20.15
N GLY A 123 -5.08 -7.63 -20.63
CA GLY A 123 -5.11 -6.88 -21.89
C GLY A 123 -4.20 -5.66 -21.83
N LEU A 124 -4.39 -4.82 -20.81
CA LEU A 124 -3.59 -3.62 -20.59
C LEU A 124 -2.11 -3.95 -20.41
N LEU A 125 -1.79 -4.93 -19.55
CA LEU A 125 -0.39 -5.31 -19.31
C LEU A 125 0.26 -6.02 -20.51
N ALA A 126 -0.50 -6.73 -21.36
CA ALA A 126 0.04 -7.32 -22.58
C ALA A 126 0.47 -6.28 -23.61
N ASP A 127 -0.17 -5.11 -23.57
CA ASP A 127 0.14 -3.98 -24.44
C ASP A 127 1.27 -3.13 -23.82
N GLU A 128 1.19 -2.82 -22.52
CA GLU A 128 2.21 -2.04 -21.80
C GLU A 128 3.54 -2.79 -21.61
N LEU A 129 3.51 -4.05 -21.17
CA LEU A 129 4.72 -4.79 -20.79
C LEU A 129 5.31 -5.64 -21.91
N LEU A 130 4.49 -6.06 -22.89
CA LEU A 130 4.91 -6.98 -23.94
C LEU A 130 4.63 -6.42 -25.35
N GLY A 131 4.45 -5.10 -25.46
CA GLY A 131 4.21 -4.41 -26.72
C GLY A 131 5.36 -4.57 -27.73
N HIS A 132 6.60 -4.68 -27.24
CA HIS A 132 7.79 -4.88 -28.07
C HIS A 132 7.83 -6.26 -28.76
N MET A 133 7.15 -7.27 -28.21
CA MET A 133 7.08 -8.63 -28.77
C MET A 133 6.06 -8.73 -29.91
N ARG A 134 6.28 -8.01 -31.00
CA ARG A 134 5.31 -7.87 -32.12
C ARG A 134 4.91 -9.19 -32.79
N TRP A 135 5.81 -10.17 -32.78
CA TRP A 135 5.61 -11.51 -33.33
C TRP A 135 4.73 -12.45 -32.47
N VAL A 136 4.50 -12.13 -31.19
CA VAL A 136 3.71 -12.97 -30.29
C VAL A 136 2.25 -12.51 -30.36
N PRO A 137 1.30 -13.40 -30.74
CA PRO A 137 -0.11 -13.03 -30.76
C PRO A 137 -0.60 -12.51 -29.40
N ARG A 138 -1.43 -11.46 -29.42
CA ARG A 138 -1.88 -10.77 -28.19
C ARG A 138 -2.55 -11.72 -27.20
N PHE A 139 -3.31 -12.71 -27.65
CA PHE A 139 -3.96 -13.68 -26.76
C PHE A 139 -2.93 -14.54 -26.00
N VAL A 140 -1.78 -14.88 -26.61
CA VAL A 140 -0.69 -15.60 -25.94
C VAL A 140 -0.05 -14.72 -24.88
N LYS A 141 0.24 -13.45 -25.20
CA LYS A 141 0.79 -12.47 -24.23
C LYS A 141 -0.10 -12.34 -23.00
N ARG A 142 -1.43 -12.18 -23.22
CA ARG A 142 -2.43 -12.10 -22.16
C ARG A 142 -2.45 -13.36 -21.30
N PHE A 143 -2.42 -14.54 -21.93
CA PHE A 143 -2.39 -15.82 -21.22
C PHE A 143 -1.14 -15.96 -20.34
N LEU A 144 0.05 -15.62 -20.85
CA LEU A 144 1.31 -15.69 -20.11
C LEU A 144 1.30 -14.75 -18.89
N ILE A 145 0.88 -13.50 -19.08
CA ILE A 145 0.73 -12.53 -17.98
C ILE A 145 -0.27 -13.05 -16.96
N GLY A 146 -1.47 -13.39 -17.40
CA GLY A 146 -2.54 -13.87 -16.55
C GLY A 146 -2.14 -15.07 -15.69
N ARG A 147 -1.49 -16.07 -16.31
CA ARG A 147 -0.97 -17.25 -15.60
C ARG A 147 0.10 -16.89 -14.58
N ARG A 148 1.04 -16.01 -14.94
CA ARG A 148 2.11 -15.55 -14.03
C ARG A 148 1.52 -14.83 -12.82
N GLN A 149 0.62 -13.86 -13.06
CA GLN A 149 0.06 -13.03 -12.00
C GLN A 149 -0.88 -13.81 -11.08
N LEU A 150 -1.74 -14.68 -11.62
CA LEU A 150 -2.58 -15.58 -10.83
C LEU A 150 -1.73 -16.57 -10.00
N GLY A 151 -0.64 -17.08 -10.58
CA GLY A 151 0.28 -17.98 -9.90
C GLY A 151 1.02 -17.31 -8.75
N GLY A 152 1.59 -16.12 -8.99
CA GLY A 152 2.40 -15.39 -8.01
C GLY A 152 1.57 -14.68 -6.94
N PHE A 153 0.67 -13.78 -7.37
CA PHE A 153 0.00 -12.83 -6.47
C PHE A 153 -1.31 -13.31 -5.85
N VAL A 154 -1.85 -14.45 -6.32
CA VAL A 154 -3.08 -15.02 -5.76
C VAL A 154 -2.77 -16.35 -5.09
N ARG A 155 -2.46 -17.39 -5.89
CA ARG A 155 -2.17 -18.72 -5.35
C ARG A 155 -0.91 -18.71 -4.49
N GLY A 156 0.13 -18.00 -4.96
CA GLY A 156 1.37 -17.78 -4.26
C GLY A 156 1.27 -16.85 -3.06
N ASP A 157 0.12 -16.22 -2.79
CA ASP A 157 -0.13 -15.47 -1.55
C ASP A 157 -1.20 -16.16 -0.67
N GLY A 158 -1.38 -17.47 -0.86
CA GLY A 158 -2.24 -18.29 0.01
C GLY A 158 -3.74 -18.19 -0.30
N VAL A 159 -4.14 -17.60 -1.43
CA VAL A 159 -5.54 -17.51 -1.83
C VAL A 159 -5.98 -18.79 -2.56
N ASN A 160 -6.87 -19.55 -1.93
CA ASN A 160 -7.42 -20.81 -2.42
C ASN A 160 -8.85 -20.98 -1.89
N ASP A 161 -9.50 -22.13 -2.13
CA ASP A 161 -10.91 -22.34 -1.78
C ASP A 161 -11.18 -22.23 -0.27
N ALA A 162 -10.20 -22.54 0.59
CA ALA A 162 -10.35 -22.42 2.04
C ALA A 162 -10.20 -20.98 2.56
N THR A 163 -9.50 -20.11 1.82
CA THR A 163 -9.17 -18.73 2.27
C THR A 163 -9.92 -17.66 1.48
N ARG A 164 -10.50 -18.00 0.33
CA ARG A 164 -11.18 -17.06 -0.57
C ARG A 164 -12.24 -16.23 0.13
N ALA A 165 -13.11 -16.88 0.91
CA ALA A 165 -14.20 -16.18 1.60
C ALA A 165 -13.66 -15.08 2.53
N HIS A 166 -12.60 -15.36 3.28
CA HIS A 166 -11.96 -14.37 4.15
C HIS A 166 -11.25 -13.25 3.35
N VAL A 167 -10.66 -13.57 2.19
CA VAL A 167 -10.05 -12.56 1.31
C VAL A 167 -11.10 -11.62 0.72
N GLU A 168 -12.25 -12.15 0.29
CA GLU A 168 -13.39 -11.35 -0.20
C GLU A 168 -14.00 -10.54 0.95
N GLN A 169 -14.11 -11.14 2.15
CA GLN A 169 -14.56 -10.46 3.35
C GLN A 169 -13.70 -9.23 3.66
N GLY A 170 -12.37 -9.34 3.61
CA GLY A 170 -11.46 -8.21 3.89
C GLY A 170 -11.73 -6.98 3.01
N TYR A 171 -12.06 -7.17 1.72
CA TYR A 171 -12.49 -6.05 0.89
C TYR A 171 -13.84 -5.48 1.32
N SER A 172 -14.81 -6.35 1.59
CA SER A 172 -16.16 -5.92 1.99
C SER A 172 -16.18 -5.21 3.35
N THR A 173 -15.39 -5.67 4.32
CA THR A 173 -15.23 -5.02 5.63
C THR A 173 -14.58 -3.65 5.46
N ALA A 174 -13.51 -3.55 4.67
CA ALA A 174 -12.87 -2.26 4.39
C ALA A 174 -13.85 -1.26 3.77
N LEU A 175 -14.68 -1.69 2.82
CA LEU A 175 -15.73 -0.84 2.25
C LEU A 175 -16.74 -0.39 3.31
N ASP A 176 -17.25 -1.29 4.14
CA ASP A 176 -18.24 -0.94 5.16
C ASP A 176 -17.68 0.05 6.19
N ARG A 177 -16.45 -0.19 6.67
CA ARG A 177 -15.80 0.71 7.64
C ARG A 177 -15.53 2.09 7.03
N LEU A 178 -15.07 2.14 5.79
CA LEU A 178 -14.80 3.41 5.09
C LEU A 178 -16.08 4.14 4.69
N GLU A 179 -17.15 3.44 4.32
CA GLU A 179 -18.46 4.05 4.03
C GLU A 179 -19.02 4.78 5.26
N GLU A 180 -18.97 4.14 6.44
CA GLU A 180 -19.38 4.77 7.70
C GLU A 180 -18.55 6.04 8.01
N ILE A 181 -17.25 6.04 7.69
CA ILE A 181 -16.38 7.21 7.85
C ILE A 181 -16.75 8.31 6.84
N PHE A 182 -16.84 7.97 5.55
CA PHE A 182 -16.98 8.96 4.48
C PHE A 182 -18.40 9.54 4.33
N THR A 183 -19.40 8.90 4.93
CA THR A 183 -20.73 9.49 5.10
C THR A 183 -20.74 10.63 6.15
N LEU A 184 -19.78 10.64 7.08
CA LEU A 184 -19.69 11.65 8.14
C LEU A 184 -18.69 12.77 7.85
N ARG A 185 -17.59 12.45 7.17
CA ARG A 185 -16.47 13.38 6.93
C ARG A 185 -15.76 13.09 5.60
N PRO A 186 -15.10 14.08 4.98
CA PRO A 186 -14.57 13.92 3.64
C PRO A 186 -13.26 13.11 3.56
N PHE A 187 -12.56 12.89 4.67
CA PHE A 187 -11.29 12.15 4.74
C PHE A 187 -11.23 11.32 6.03
N VAL A 188 -10.31 10.34 6.07
CA VAL A 188 -10.29 9.34 7.14
C VAL A 188 -10.13 9.97 8.52
N LEU A 189 -9.22 10.94 8.65
CA LEU A 189 -8.87 11.59 9.92
C LEU A 189 -9.44 13.01 10.05
N GLY A 190 -10.50 13.35 9.32
CA GLY A 190 -11.22 14.61 9.49
C GLY A 190 -11.56 15.31 8.18
N ARG A 191 -11.25 16.60 8.09
CA ARG A 191 -11.61 17.49 6.97
C ARG A 191 -10.46 17.80 6.02
N ALA A 192 -9.27 17.24 6.27
CA ALA A 192 -8.11 17.31 5.37
C ALA A 192 -7.56 15.90 5.10
N PRO A 193 -6.99 15.64 3.91
CA PRO A 193 -6.37 14.36 3.60
C PRO A 193 -5.10 14.17 4.42
N THR A 194 -4.82 12.93 4.81
CA THR A 194 -3.57 12.55 5.47
C THR A 194 -2.88 11.43 4.72
N ILE A 195 -1.68 11.03 5.15
CA ILE A 195 -0.99 9.85 4.61
C ILE A 195 -1.88 8.58 4.61
N ALA A 196 -2.84 8.46 5.54
CA ALA A 196 -3.82 7.38 5.52
C ALA A 196 -4.68 7.37 4.24
N ASP A 197 -5.16 8.55 3.83
CA ASP A 197 -5.96 8.70 2.61
C ASP A 197 -5.11 8.40 1.36
N PHE A 198 -3.85 8.85 1.32
CA PHE A 198 -2.95 8.54 0.21
C PHE A 198 -2.57 7.05 0.16
N GLY A 199 -2.40 6.40 1.33
CA GLY A 199 -2.24 4.95 1.43
C GLY A 199 -3.41 4.19 0.83
N LEU A 200 -4.63 4.52 1.27
CA LEU A 200 -5.88 3.91 0.77
C LEU A 200 -6.10 4.14 -0.73
N MET A 201 -5.55 5.20 -1.32
CA MET A 201 -5.60 5.38 -2.78
C MET A 201 -4.84 4.30 -3.55
N GLY A 202 -3.86 3.63 -2.94
CA GLY A 202 -3.19 2.46 -3.54
C GLY A 202 -4.17 1.35 -3.97
N PRO A 203 -4.90 0.73 -3.03
CA PRO A 203 -5.93 -0.24 -3.37
C PRO A 203 -7.13 0.38 -4.08
N MET A 204 -7.62 1.52 -3.61
CA MET A 204 -8.94 2.01 -3.99
C MET A 204 -8.97 2.61 -5.39
N LEU A 205 -7.90 3.27 -5.84
CA LEU A 205 -7.89 3.91 -7.16
C LEU A 205 -7.68 2.89 -8.28
N ARG A 206 -6.50 2.23 -8.30
CA ARG A 206 -6.05 1.48 -9.48
C ARG A 206 -6.50 0.03 -9.48
N HIS A 207 -7.01 -0.49 -8.37
CA HIS A 207 -7.54 -1.85 -8.24
C HIS A 207 -9.04 -1.83 -8.01
N PHE A 208 -9.49 -1.56 -6.79
CA PHE A 208 -10.89 -1.73 -6.44
C PHE A 208 -11.83 -0.80 -7.21
N GLY A 209 -11.45 0.46 -7.42
CA GLY A 209 -12.26 1.43 -8.16
C GLY A 209 -12.11 1.36 -9.69
N GLN A 210 -11.17 0.57 -10.21
CA GLN A 210 -10.87 0.50 -11.65
C GLN A 210 -11.16 -0.86 -12.28
N ASP A 211 -10.94 -1.96 -11.55
CA ASP A 211 -11.21 -3.31 -12.04
C ASP A 211 -12.74 -3.55 -12.04
N PRO A 212 -13.33 -4.10 -13.12
CA PRO A 212 -14.78 -4.17 -13.31
C PRO A 212 -15.60 -4.71 -12.12
N THR A 213 -15.23 -5.86 -11.57
CA THR A 213 -15.97 -6.54 -10.51
C THR A 213 -15.91 -5.76 -9.19
N PRO A 214 -14.73 -5.47 -8.61
CA PRO A 214 -14.69 -4.74 -7.35
C PRO A 214 -15.22 -3.31 -7.47
N ALA A 215 -15.13 -2.68 -8.65
CA ALA A 215 -15.65 -1.33 -8.85
C ALA A 215 -17.18 -1.31 -8.80
N GLU A 216 -17.84 -2.35 -9.33
CA GLU A 216 -19.29 -2.50 -9.21
C GLU A 216 -19.72 -2.74 -7.76
N ILE A 217 -18.95 -3.54 -7.00
CA ILE A 217 -19.19 -3.75 -5.58
C ILE A 217 -19.05 -2.42 -4.82
N MET A 218 -17.99 -1.64 -5.07
CA MET A 218 -17.77 -0.35 -4.42
C MET A 218 -18.94 0.60 -4.69
N ARG A 219 -19.33 0.78 -5.96
CA ARG A 219 -20.43 1.66 -6.34
C ARG A 219 -21.76 1.29 -5.68
N SER A 220 -22.03 -0.01 -5.53
CA SER A 220 -23.31 -0.50 -5.02
C SER A 220 -23.37 -0.54 -3.49
N ARG A 221 -22.25 -0.90 -2.84
CA ARG A 221 -22.18 -1.13 -1.38
C ARG A 221 -21.69 0.08 -0.61
N ALA A 222 -20.75 0.84 -1.18
CA ALA A 222 -20.04 1.92 -0.51
C ALA A 222 -19.86 3.14 -1.45
N PRO A 223 -20.97 3.80 -1.84
CA PRO A 223 -20.94 4.93 -2.76
C PRO A 223 -20.15 6.14 -2.22
N ALA A 224 -20.07 6.36 -0.91
CA ALA A 224 -19.23 7.42 -0.34
C ALA A 224 -17.74 7.11 -0.51
N VAL A 225 -17.34 5.83 -0.46
CA VAL A 225 -15.97 5.40 -0.83
C VAL A 225 -15.71 5.66 -2.31
N TYR A 226 -16.64 5.32 -3.19
CA TYR A 226 -16.50 5.56 -4.63
C TYR A 226 -16.33 7.05 -4.95
N GLU A 227 -17.13 7.91 -4.31
CA GLU A 227 -17.01 9.36 -4.44
C GLU A 227 -15.71 9.89 -3.84
N TRP A 228 -15.28 9.37 -2.67
CA TRP A 228 -14.01 9.74 -2.04
C TRP A 228 -12.80 9.45 -2.94
N VAL A 229 -12.79 8.33 -3.70
CA VAL A 229 -11.71 8.06 -4.68
C VAL A 229 -11.62 9.16 -5.74
N ALA A 230 -12.77 9.59 -6.27
CA ALA A 230 -12.82 10.69 -7.25
C ALA A 230 -12.43 12.04 -6.64
N ARG A 231 -12.82 12.30 -5.38
CA ARG A 231 -12.42 13.48 -4.61
C ARG A 231 -10.90 13.53 -4.46
N MET A 232 -10.28 12.45 -3.97
CA MET A 232 -8.83 12.35 -3.79
C MET A 232 -8.07 12.56 -5.09
N TRP A 233 -8.56 12.00 -6.21
CA TRP A 233 -7.90 12.17 -7.51
C TRP A 233 -7.94 13.60 -8.08
N ASN A 234 -8.95 14.38 -7.68
CA ASN A 234 -9.13 15.78 -8.07
C ASN A 234 -8.61 16.80 -7.05
N LEU A 235 -8.14 16.32 -5.90
CA LEU A 235 -7.81 17.19 -4.78
C LEU A 235 -6.64 18.13 -5.09
N ARG A 236 -6.67 19.32 -4.46
CA ARG A 236 -5.59 20.30 -4.44
C ARG A 236 -5.41 20.80 -3.00
N PRO A 237 -4.23 21.33 -2.65
CA PRO A 237 -3.98 21.83 -1.31
C PRO A 237 -4.81 23.10 -1.13
N THR A 238 -5.51 23.20 -0.01
CA THR A 238 -6.32 24.40 0.31
C THR A 238 -5.44 25.55 0.83
N GLY A 239 -4.23 25.26 1.30
CA GLY A 239 -3.34 26.21 1.99
C GLY A 239 -3.72 26.46 3.45
N GLU A 240 -4.88 25.97 3.89
CA GLU A 240 -5.34 26.08 5.27
C GLU A 240 -4.77 24.94 6.14
N PRO A 241 -4.54 25.17 7.44
CA PRO A 241 -4.16 24.12 8.37
C PRO A 241 -5.15 22.94 8.34
N PRO A 242 -4.66 21.69 8.43
CA PRO A 242 -5.52 20.53 8.34
C PRO A 242 -6.46 20.46 9.56
N ALA A 243 -7.76 20.55 9.31
CA ALA A 243 -8.78 20.36 10.34
C ALA A 243 -9.01 18.85 10.57
N LEU A 244 -8.18 18.26 11.42
CA LEU A 244 -8.24 16.85 11.80
C LEU A 244 -9.16 16.60 13.00
N LEU A 245 -9.39 15.33 13.32
CA LEU A 245 -10.19 14.95 14.49
C LEU A 245 -9.52 15.38 15.80
N ALA A 246 -10.33 15.76 16.78
CA ALA A 246 -9.84 15.98 18.14
C ALA A 246 -9.76 14.65 18.93
N GLU A 247 -10.65 13.71 18.62
CA GLU A 247 -10.74 12.40 19.26
C GLU A 247 -11.16 11.34 18.23
N VAL A 248 -10.73 10.09 18.45
CA VAL A 248 -11.14 8.94 17.62
C VAL A 248 -12.60 8.59 17.92
N ASP A 249 -13.44 8.62 16.89
CA ASP A 249 -14.85 8.26 16.99
C ASP A 249 -15.11 6.78 16.68
N ALA A 250 -16.36 6.34 16.87
CA ALA A 250 -16.74 4.93 16.73
C ALA A 250 -16.45 4.34 15.33
N PRO A 251 -16.73 5.01 14.21
CA PRO A 251 -16.38 4.49 12.88
C PRO A 251 -14.87 4.26 12.68
N LEU A 252 -14.04 5.21 13.13
CA LEU A 252 -12.59 5.06 13.04
C LEU A 252 -12.10 3.95 13.98
N ALA A 253 -12.61 3.89 15.22
CA ALA A 253 -12.30 2.80 16.15
C ALA A 253 -12.63 1.43 15.57
N ALA A 254 -13.77 1.27 14.88
CA ALA A 254 -14.15 0.02 14.23
C ALA A 254 -13.19 -0.37 13.09
N LEU A 255 -12.69 0.61 12.32
CA LEU A 255 -11.64 0.35 11.33
C LEU A 255 -10.33 -0.09 11.99
N LEU A 256 -9.94 0.54 13.11
CA LEU A 256 -8.73 0.17 13.86
C LEU A 256 -8.81 -1.25 14.43
N VAL A 257 -9.99 -1.70 14.86
CA VAL A 257 -10.19 -3.11 15.27
C VAL A 257 -9.88 -4.06 14.12
N GLU A 258 -10.44 -3.82 12.93
CA GLU A 258 -10.16 -4.63 11.74
C GLU A 258 -8.66 -4.63 11.40
N VAL A 259 -8.00 -3.46 11.45
CA VAL A 259 -6.55 -3.33 11.20
C VAL A 259 -5.74 -4.17 12.19
N CYS A 260 -6.11 -4.15 13.47
CA CYS A 260 -5.41 -4.92 14.51
C CYS A 260 -5.63 -6.43 14.33
N GLU A 261 -6.87 -6.88 14.14
CA GLU A 261 -7.21 -8.29 14.01
C GLU A 261 -6.69 -8.94 12.72
N THR A 262 -6.27 -8.12 11.75
CA THR A 262 -5.78 -8.57 10.44
C THR A 262 -4.30 -8.25 10.21
N HIS A 263 -4.01 -7.01 9.84
CA HIS A 263 -2.69 -6.56 9.40
C HIS A 263 -1.63 -6.72 10.49
N LEU A 264 -1.94 -6.34 11.73
CA LEU A 264 -0.96 -6.50 12.82
C LEU A 264 -0.69 -7.97 13.14
N VAL A 265 -1.68 -8.84 12.97
CA VAL A 265 -1.47 -10.31 13.03
C VAL A 265 -0.53 -10.76 11.92
N GLN A 266 -0.76 -10.31 10.68
CA GLN A 266 0.13 -10.63 9.56
C GLN A 266 1.56 -10.15 9.80
N LEU A 267 1.76 -8.91 10.26
CA LEU A 267 3.09 -8.38 10.56
C LEU A 267 3.80 -9.23 11.61
N ARG A 268 3.11 -9.60 12.69
CA ARG A 268 3.66 -10.46 13.75
C ARG A 268 4.09 -11.82 13.22
N GLU A 269 3.18 -12.55 12.57
CA GLU A 269 3.47 -13.90 12.06
C GLU A 269 4.58 -13.89 11.01
N ASN A 270 4.58 -12.89 10.13
CA ASN A 270 5.64 -12.70 9.14
C ASN A 270 7.01 -12.44 9.79
N ALA A 271 7.05 -11.59 10.81
CA ALA A 271 8.28 -11.25 11.52
C ALA A 271 8.88 -12.46 12.25
N VAL A 272 8.05 -13.25 12.93
CA VAL A 272 8.45 -14.52 13.55
C VAL A 272 8.97 -15.52 12.52
N ALA A 273 8.29 -15.63 11.36
CA ALA A 273 8.74 -16.50 10.28
C ALA A 273 10.09 -16.08 9.68
N TYR A 274 10.32 -14.77 9.55
CA TYR A 274 11.54 -14.21 8.99
C TYR A 274 12.76 -14.48 9.88
N GLU A 275 12.64 -14.28 11.20
CA GLU A 275 13.73 -14.61 12.13
C GLU A 275 14.08 -16.10 12.12
N ARG A 276 13.09 -16.96 11.94
CA ARG A 276 13.29 -18.41 11.78
C ARG A 276 13.90 -18.79 10.42
N GLY A 277 14.15 -17.83 9.53
CA GLY A 277 14.70 -18.07 8.20
C GLY A 277 13.75 -18.82 7.27
N LEU A 278 12.44 -18.81 7.54
CA LEU A 278 11.45 -19.51 6.74
C LEU A 278 11.12 -18.70 5.48
N ALA A 279 11.29 -19.29 4.30
CA ALA A 279 10.86 -18.64 3.05
C ALA A 279 9.33 -18.52 2.92
N ARG A 280 8.59 -19.44 3.55
CA ARG A 280 7.13 -19.46 3.60
C ARG A 280 6.67 -19.93 4.97
N HIS A 281 5.53 -19.45 5.42
CA HIS A 281 4.94 -19.82 6.70
C HIS A 281 3.43 -19.98 6.61
N ASP A 282 2.83 -20.56 7.64
CA ASP A 282 1.38 -20.53 7.84
C ASP A 282 1.05 -19.38 8.79
N GLN A 283 -0.12 -18.78 8.64
CA GLN A 283 -0.64 -17.77 9.56
C GLN A 283 -2.14 -17.97 9.75
N GLU A 284 -2.66 -17.54 10.91
CA GLU A 284 -4.08 -17.55 11.21
C GLU A 284 -4.55 -16.13 11.47
N VAL A 285 -5.51 -15.66 10.67
CA VAL A 285 -6.04 -14.29 10.75
C VAL A 285 -7.56 -14.38 10.83
N GLN A 286 -8.15 -13.78 11.87
CA GLN A 286 -9.59 -13.87 12.19
C GLN A 286 -10.14 -15.31 12.06
N GLY A 287 -9.38 -16.30 12.55
CA GLY A 287 -9.72 -17.73 12.48
C GLY A 287 -9.56 -18.39 11.11
N CYS A 288 -9.19 -17.63 10.06
CA CYS A 288 -8.86 -18.17 8.75
C CYS A 288 -7.38 -18.57 8.67
N ARG A 289 -7.11 -19.86 8.42
CA ARG A 289 -5.76 -20.37 8.26
C ARG A 289 -5.26 -20.21 6.82
N TYR A 290 -4.29 -19.34 6.63
CA TYR A 290 -3.50 -19.24 5.41
C TYR A 290 -2.31 -20.18 5.47
N THR A 291 -2.09 -20.95 4.41
CA THR A 291 -0.97 -21.90 4.34
C THR A 291 0.07 -21.48 3.33
N LYS A 292 1.34 -21.70 3.67
CA LYS A 292 2.49 -21.40 2.82
C LYS A 292 2.41 -19.99 2.21
N VAL A 293 2.10 -18.96 2.98
CA VAL A 293 2.25 -17.56 2.52
C VAL A 293 3.73 -17.21 2.43
N PRO A 294 4.14 -16.29 1.55
CA PRO A 294 5.54 -15.90 1.46
C PRO A 294 5.95 -15.06 2.66
N THR A 295 7.12 -15.34 3.21
CA THR A 295 7.73 -14.49 4.23
C THR A 295 8.37 -13.28 3.55
N SER A 296 7.91 -12.09 3.92
CA SER A 296 8.33 -10.82 3.34
C SER A 296 9.30 -10.10 4.26
N ARG A 297 10.52 -9.85 3.78
CA ARG A 297 11.49 -8.96 4.42
C ARG A 297 10.98 -7.52 4.51
N TYR A 298 10.20 -7.08 3.52
CA TYR A 298 9.61 -5.74 3.51
C TYR A 298 8.62 -5.55 4.66
N ARG A 299 7.76 -6.53 4.92
CA ARG A 299 6.83 -6.48 6.07
C ARG A 299 7.55 -6.47 7.42
N VAL A 300 8.75 -7.05 7.50
CA VAL A 300 9.59 -6.87 8.71
C VAL A 300 10.03 -5.42 8.83
N TRP A 301 10.42 -4.78 7.73
CA TRP A 301 10.78 -3.36 7.72
C TRP A 301 9.58 -2.45 8.03
N CYS A 302 8.38 -2.75 7.53
CA CYS A 302 7.14 -2.05 7.90
C CYS A 302 6.93 -2.08 9.42
N LEU A 303 7.04 -3.27 10.05
CA LEU A 303 6.93 -3.40 11.50
C LEU A 303 8.05 -2.65 12.24
N GLU A 304 9.27 -2.63 11.71
CA GLU A 304 10.36 -1.80 12.27
C GLU A 304 10.02 -0.31 12.24
N GLN A 305 9.46 0.20 11.14
CA GLN A 305 9.07 1.61 11.01
C GLN A 305 7.96 1.95 12.01
N LEU A 306 6.89 1.13 12.06
CA LEU A 306 5.80 1.33 13.03
C LEU A 306 6.30 1.30 14.48
N ARG A 307 7.18 0.36 14.83
CA ARG A 307 7.82 0.34 16.17
C ARG A 307 8.72 1.54 16.42
N GLY A 308 9.40 2.04 15.39
CA GLY A 308 10.20 3.25 15.45
C GLY A 308 9.35 4.47 15.82
N GLU A 309 8.23 4.65 15.12
CA GLU A 309 7.25 5.70 15.40
C GLU A 309 6.65 5.54 16.81
N TRP A 310 6.28 4.32 17.22
CA TRP A 310 5.79 4.04 18.57
C TRP A 310 6.79 4.47 19.66
N ARG A 311 8.08 4.14 19.49
CA ARG A 311 9.14 4.51 20.43
C ARG A 311 9.35 6.03 20.47
N ALA A 312 9.08 6.75 19.39
CA ALA A 312 9.21 8.21 19.35
C ALA A 312 8.07 8.95 20.08
N LEU A 313 6.93 8.28 20.35
CA LEU A 313 5.81 8.87 21.08
C LEU A 313 6.15 9.16 22.55
N ASP A 314 5.51 10.19 23.10
CA ASP A 314 5.50 10.44 24.54
C ASP A 314 4.53 9.50 25.29
N ASP A 315 4.58 9.53 26.62
CA ASP A 315 3.75 8.65 27.46
C ASP A 315 2.25 9.01 27.44
N GLY A 316 1.89 10.23 27.03
CA GLY A 316 0.51 10.63 26.80
C GLY A 316 -0.07 9.90 25.60
N ALA A 317 0.55 10.10 24.44
CA ALA A 317 0.16 9.48 23.18
C ALA A 317 0.18 7.95 23.25
N ARG A 318 1.18 7.34 23.91
CA ARG A 318 1.21 5.87 24.09
C ARG A 318 0.03 5.34 24.91
N ARG A 319 -0.40 6.06 25.95
CA ARG A 319 -1.56 5.65 26.76
C ARG A 319 -2.87 5.77 25.97
N GLU A 320 -3.01 6.85 25.21
CA GLU A 320 -4.15 7.05 24.33
C GLU A 320 -4.25 5.93 23.29
N LEU A 321 -3.18 5.67 22.55
CA LEU A 321 -3.17 4.62 21.51
C LEU A 321 -3.38 3.22 22.08
N ARG A 322 -2.88 2.92 23.29
CA ARG A 322 -3.18 1.65 23.97
C ARG A 322 -4.66 1.49 24.32
N ALA A 323 -5.36 2.58 24.60
CA ALA A 323 -6.79 2.53 24.84
C ALA A 323 -7.60 2.33 23.54
N LEU A 324 -7.06 2.79 22.41
CA LEU A 324 -7.71 2.72 21.09
C LEU A 324 -7.44 1.42 20.32
N LEU A 325 -6.23 0.86 20.43
CA LEU A 325 -5.80 -0.29 19.65
C LEU A 325 -5.97 -1.59 20.46
N PRO A 326 -6.84 -2.54 20.03
CA PRO A 326 -7.17 -3.70 20.82
C PRO A 326 -6.00 -4.69 20.99
N GLU A 327 -5.78 -5.10 22.25
CA GLU A 327 -4.97 -6.26 22.59
C GLU A 327 -5.75 -7.58 22.37
N PRO A 328 -5.07 -8.71 22.10
CA PRO A 328 -3.61 -8.90 22.10
C PRO A 328 -2.93 -8.51 20.77
N HIS A 329 -3.69 -8.21 19.72
CA HIS A 329 -3.11 -8.07 18.38
C HIS A 329 -2.22 -6.83 18.23
N ALA A 330 -2.61 -5.70 18.82
CA ALA A 330 -1.83 -4.47 18.80
C ALA A 330 -0.51 -4.57 19.58
N ALA A 331 -0.37 -5.57 20.46
CA ALA A 331 0.82 -5.74 21.28
C ALA A 331 2.12 -5.84 20.46
N VAL A 332 2.06 -6.34 19.22
CA VAL A 332 3.24 -6.40 18.33
C VAL A 332 3.93 -5.05 18.11
N LEU A 333 3.20 -3.93 18.27
CA LEU A 333 3.72 -2.57 18.08
C LEU A 333 4.62 -2.11 19.23
N TRP A 334 4.50 -2.70 20.42
CA TRP A 334 5.23 -2.28 21.62
C TRP A 334 5.90 -3.40 22.40
N ASP A 335 5.49 -4.64 22.17
CA ASP A 335 6.14 -5.83 22.67
C ASP A 335 7.21 -6.28 21.68
N GLU A 336 8.47 -6.22 22.10
CA GLU A 336 9.64 -6.60 21.31
C GLU A 336 9.93 -8.11 21.34
N THR A 337 9.04 -8.94 21.92
CA THR A 337 9.17 -10.40 21.89
C THR A 337 9.23 -10.96 20.46
N ALA A 338 8.46 -10.39 19.53
CA ALA A 338 8.63 -10.68 18.11
C ALA A 338 9.80 -9.85 17.55
N PRO A 339 10.75 -10.46 16.85
CA PRO A 339 11.89 -9.77 16.23
C PRO A 339 11.41 -8.81 15.13
N ALA A 340 12.04 -7.66 14.97
CA ALA A 340 11.86 -6.80 13.80
C ALA A 340 13.24 -6.32 13.38
N ALA A 341 13.91 -7.13 12.57
CA ALA A 341 15.30 -6.95 12.14
C ALA A 341 15.43 -7.29 10.64
N SER A 342 14.86 -6.45 9.77
CA SER A 342 14.94 -6.59 8.31
C SER A 342 16.37 -6.40 7.79
N GLY A 343 17.18 -5.62 8.51
CA GLY A 343 18.50 -5.16 8.05
C GLY A 343 18.43 -4.34 6.76
N TYR A 344 17.24 -3.80 6.42
CA TYR A 344 17.03 -2.89 5.31
C TYR A 344 17.12 -1.46 5.80
N ASP A 345 17.72 -0.60 4.98
CA ASP A 345 17.95 0.82 5.26
C ASP A 345 18.55 1.17 6.64
N PRO A 346 19.62 0.50 7.11
CA PRO A 346 20.20 0.78 8.43
C PRO A 346 20.73 2.21 8.56
N GLU A 347 21.05 2.85 7.43
CA GLU A 347 21.56 4.21 7.36
C GLU A 347 20.47 5.27 7.14
N ARG A 348 19.18 4.87 7.13
CA ARG A 348 18.02 5.76 6.92
C ARG A 348 18.15 6.63 5.67
N ARG A 349 18.53 6.01 4.56
CA ARG A 349 18.74 6.67 3.27
C ARG A 349 17.52 6.58 2.35
N ALA A 350 16.48 5.82 2.72
CA ALA A 350 15.23 5.82 1.95
C ALA A 350 14.71 7.26 1.75
N PRO A 351 14.19 7.60 0.57
CA PRO A 351 13.94 6.72 -0.60
C PRO A 351 15.13 6.56 -1.57
N PHE A 352 16.33 7.07 -1.26
CA PHE A 352 17.52 7.03 -2.13
C PHE A 352 18.38 5.77 -1.99
N ASN A 353 18.03 4.90 -1.05
CA ASN A 353 18.65 3.60 -0.95
C ASN A 353 18.23 2.72 -2.14
N ARG A 354 18.97 1.63 -2.35
CA ARG A 354 18.59 0.64 -3.37
C ARG A 354 17.31 -0.08 -2.91
N GLY A 355 16.42 -0.36 -3.85
CA GLY A 355 15.16 -1.02 -3.53
C GLY A 355 15.35 -2.38 -2.85
N ILE A 356 14.41 -2.72 -1.98
CA ILE A 356 14.44 -3.92 -1.14
C ILE A 356 14.14 -5.19 -1.95
N ASN A 357 14.82 -6.29 -1.60
CA ASN A 357 14.37 -7.63 -1.98
C ASN A 357 13.24 -8.08 -1.06
N VAL A 358 12.00 -8.04 -1.55
CA VAL A 358 10.80 -8.32 -0.74
C VAL A 358 10.81 -9.72 -0.14
N PHE A 359 11.28 -10.75 -0.86
CA PHE A 359 11.20 -12.16 -0.42
C PHE A 359 12.57 -12.80 -0.14
N GLY A 360 13.61 -11.99 0.10
CA GLY A 360 14.96 -12.49 0.32
C GLY A 360 15.92 -11.43 0.86
N THR A 361 17.18 -11.80 1.04
CA THR A 361 18.23 -10.86 1.47
C THR A 361 18.88 -10.16 0.27
N GLY A 362 19.47 -8.98 0.51
CA GLY A 362 20.13 -8.18 -0.52
C GLY A 362 19.20 -7.35 -1.41
N VAL A 363 19.68 -6.99 -2.61
CA VAL A 363 18.95 -6.25 -3.67
C VAL A 363 18.29 -7.27 -4.62
N PRO A 364 17.08 -7.00 -5.17
CA PRO A 364 16.49 -7.84 -6.22
C PRO A 364 17.48 -8.11 -7.36
N ARG A 365 17.62 -9.38 -7.76
CA ARG A 365 18.44 -9.76 -8.92
C ARG A 365 17.70 -9.53 -10.24
#